data_AF-A0A2N2T8U8-F1
#
_entry.id   AF-A0A2N2T8U8-F1
#
_cell.length_a   1.000
_cell.length_b   1.000
_cell.length_c   1.000
_cell.angle_alpha   90.00
_cell.angle_beta   90.00
_cell.angle_gamma   90.00
#
_symmetry.space_group_name_H-M   'P 1'
#
loop_
_entity.id
_entity.type
_entity.pdbx_description
1 polymer ?
#
loop_
_entity_poly.entity_id
_entity_poly.type
_entity_poly.pdbx_seq_one_letter_code
_entity_poly.pdbx_strand_id
1 'polypeptide(L)'
;DLAIGVAEGGAAAWRRRELYALGASTGAPPDLINRMGQDWGLPPWIPQRLADAAYAPFIELLRANMRDAGALRLDHVMGLQRLFWVARGLPIAEGAYVLYPFEDLLGILALESQRNRCLVVGEDLGTVPDAVRDALHPMNVLSTRLLYFERQENGRLQPPTAYPENAVAAVTTHDLPTLAGFWQGLDIDLRDQLHLFPDDEVRNQQVVARSEDRAQLLVALEGEGVLPPGSGMQPVAYPEMTPELAAAVYTYLARAPSRLLLLQLEDAFGVREQPNLPGTVEPVYPNWRLKIPLNLESWHDSPWLQAILPALRQARPVAQVSGPAGGGGEGVYLWIPRATYRLQLHRDFDLRQATALLPYLDALGVSHCYLSPIFKARPGSRHGYDITDHSSLNPEIAGAEDFEQFVAGLKRRGMGLIVDMVPNHMGIMGADNGWWLDVLENGPASRFAGYFDIDWYASAGEVPGRVLLPVLGDHYGVVLESGELRLAFDAEQGSFSVFYYAHRFPVDPREYPRILGHDLARLQSRLGAEDAALLEFQSLLTAFGHLPGRDSVDPASVAERSRDKEVHKRHLATLYVGSADIAQFVA
;
A
#
# COMPACT_ATOMS: atom_id res chain seq x y z
N ASP A 1 -7.98 11.31 -10.70
CA ASP A 1 -9.34 10.77 -10.73
C ASP A 1 -9.22 9.26 -10.90
N LEU A 2 -9.85 8.48 -10.03
CA LEU A 2 -9.79 7.03 -10.03
C LEU A 2 -11.16 6.49 -10.46
N ALA A 3 -11.19 5.93 -11.66
CA ALA A 3 -12.38 5.28 -12.22
C ALA A 3 -12.82 4.09 -11.37
N ILE A 4 -14.12 3.79 -11.42
CA ILE A 4 -14.76 2.73 -10.64
C ILE A 4 -14.26 1.31 -10.97
N GLY A 5 -13.77 1.08 -12.18
CA GLY A 5 -13.46 -0.26 -12.65
C GLY A 5 -12.58 -0.30 -13.89
N VAL A 6 -12.47 -1.50 -14.48
CA VAL A 6 -11.61 -1.79 -15.63
C VAL A 6 -12.43 -2.45 -16.73
N ALA A 7 -12.01 -2.32 -17.98
CA ALA A 7 -12.62 -3.04 -19.08
C ALA A 7 -12.43 -4.56 -18.95
N GLU A 8 -13.43 -5.35 -19.33
CA GLU A 8 -13.42 -6.82 -19.23
C GLU A 8 -12.23 -7.47 -19.96
N GLY A 9 -11.92 -7.00 -21.16
CA GLY A 9 -10.79 -7.48 -21.96
C GLY A 9 -9.45 -6.83 -21.62
N GLY A 10 -9.40 -6.02 -20.57
CA GLY A 10 -8.21 -5.25 -20.18
C GLY A 10 -7.16 -6.08 -19.45
N ALA A 11 -5.93 -5.54 -19.37
CA ALA A 11 -4.80 -6.21 -18.73
C ALA A 11 -5.03 -6.54 -17.25
N ALA A 12 -5.77 -5.69 -16.52
CA ALA A 12 -6.10 -5.91 -15.11
C ALA A 12 -7.00 -7.15 -14.92
N ALA A 13 -8.08 -7.24 -15.69
CA ALA A 13 -8.98 -8.39 -15.69
C ALA A 13 -8.33 -9.66 -16.24
N TRP A 14 -7.39 -9.53 -17.20
CA TRP A 14 -6.62 -10.66 -17.71
C TRP A 14 -5.65 -11.23 -16.68
N ARG A 15 -4.91 -10.37 -15.97
CA ARG A 15 -3.86 -10.79 -15.02
C ARG A 15 -4.40 -11.42 -13.74
N ARG A 16 -5.56 -10.95 -13.25
CA ARG A 16 -6.16 -11.42 -11.99
C ARG A 16 -7.61 -11.84 -12.20
N ARG A 17 -7.84 -12.68 -13.21
CA ARG A 17 -9.16 -13.07 -13.70
C ARG A 17 -10.06 -13.63 -12.60
N GLU A 18 -9.46 -14.35 -11.67
CA GLU A 18 -10.10 -14.92 -10.49
C GLU A 18 -10.70 -13.87 -9.56
N LEU A 19 -10.23 -12.63 -9.55
CA LEU A 19 -10.76 -11.59 -8.67
C LEU A 19 -12.02 -10.92 -9.22
N TYR A 20 -12.33 -11.09 -10.51
CA TYR A 20 -13.43 -10.40 -11.19
C TYR A 20 -14.63 -11.30 -11.45
N ALA A 21 -15.83 -10.76 -11.28
CA ALA A 21 -17.09 -11.41 -11.64
C ALA A 21 -17.40 -11.18 -13.13
N LEU A 22 -16.72 -11.90 -14.03
CA LEU A 22 -16.88 -11.72 -15.48
C LEU A 22 -18.28 -12.06 -16.03
N GLY A 23 -19.10 -12.77 -15.26
CA GLY A 23 -20.50 -13.03 -15.58
C GLY A 23 -21.46 -11.87 -15.24
N ALA A 24 -20.95 -10.78 -14.66
CA ALA A 24 -21.71 -9.61 -14.26
C ALA A 24 -21.05 -8.32 -14.75
N SER A 25 -21.85 -7.26 -14.79
CA SER A 25 -21.41 -5.90 -15.08
C SER A 25 -21.87 -4.96 -13.96
N THR A 26 -21.04 -3.97 -13.62
CA THR A 26 -21.45 -2.87 -12.75
C THR A 26 -22.32 -1.88 -13.51
N GLY A 27 -23.26 -1.27 -12.79
CA GLY A 27 -24.09 -0.23 -13.33
C GLY A 27 -24.70 0.65 -12.25
N ALA A 28 -25.77 1.35 -12.62
CA ALA A 28 -26.64 2.08 -11.72
C ALA A 28 -28.11 1.72 -12.00
N PRO A 29 -28.95 1.60 -10.96
CA PRO A 29 -30.39 1.46 -11.16
C PRO A 29 -30.97 2.74 -11.78
N PRO A 30 -32.18 2.67 -12.36
CA PRO A 30 -32.93 3.85 -12.77
C PRO A 30 -33.02 4.90 -11.65
N ASP A 31 -32.66 6.15 -11.95
CA ASP A 31 -32.73 7.27 -11.00
C ASP A 31 -33.32 8.54 -11.63
N LEU A 32 -33.29 9.66 -10.88
CA LEU A 32 -33.88 10.93 -11.31
C LEU A 32 -33.17 11.54 -12.54
N ILE A 33 -31.88 11.25 -12.72
CA ILE A 33 -31.02 11.82 -13.77
C ILE A 33 -31.06 10.92 -15.01
N ASN A 34 -30.89 9.61 -14.82
CA ASN A 34 -31.01 8.58 -15.83
C ASN A 34 -32.11 7.58 -15.49
N ARG A 35 -33.31 7.86 -16.00
CA ARG A 35 -34.54 7.07 -15.80
C ARG A 35 -34.49 5.68 -16.42
N MET A 36 -33.51 5.39 -17.29
CA MET A 36 -33.33 4.04 -17.86
C MET A 36 -32.34 3.18 -17.07
N GLY A 37 -31.62 3.75 -16.10
CA GLY A 37 -30.47 3.11 -15.47
C GLY A 37 -29.26 3.09 -16.41
N GLN A 38 -28.15 2.52 -15.94
CA GLN A 38 -26.88 2.50 -16.68
C GLN A 38 -26.18 1.17 -16.53
N ASP A 39 -25.78 0.55 -17.64
CA ASP A 39 -24.82 -0.55 -17.66
C ASP A 39 -23.47 0.01 -18.11
N TRP A 40 -22.45 -0.07 -17.26
CA TRP A 40 -21.13 0.47 -17.54
C TRP A 40 -20.20 -0.55 -18.24
N GLY A 41 -20.62 -1.81 -18.35
CA GLY A 41 -19.82 -2.86 -19.00
C GLY A 41 -18.54 -3.24 -18.26
N LEU A 42 -18.41 -2.92 -16.97
CA LEU A 42 -17.20 -3.17 -16.18
C LEU A 42 -17.43 -4.38 -15.27
N PRO A 43 -16.59 -5.43 -15.31
CA PRO A 43 -16.69 -6.52 -14.36
C PRO A 43 -16.31 -6.03 -12.95
N PRO A 44 -17.17 -6.24 -11.94
CA PRO A 44 -16.84 -5.90 -10.57
C PRO A 44 -15.85 -6.89 -9.95
N TRP A 45 -15.14 -6.47 -8.90
CA TRP A 45 -14.42 -7.38 -8.02
C TRP A 45 -15.38 -8.24 -7.21
N ILE A 46 -15.05 -9.51 -7.03
CA ILE A 46 -15.76 -10.41 -6.11
C ILE A 46 -15.34 -10.05 -4.68
N PRO A 47 -16.24 -9.55 -3.82
CA PRO A 47 -15.86 -9.00 -2.51
C PRO A 47 -15.06 -9.97 -1.64
N GLN A 48 -15.48 -11.24 -1.58
CA GLN A 48 -14.80 -12.27 -0.78
C GLN A 48 -13.39 -12.54 -1.29
N ARG A 49 -13.21 -12.64 -2.62
CA ARG A 49 -11.88 -12.92 -3.20
C ARG A 49 -10.93 -11.73 -3.06
N LEU A 50 -11.47 -10.51 -3.02
CA LEU A 50 -10.67 -9.33 -2.71
C LEU A 50 -10.15 -9.35 -1.27
N ALA A 51 -11.00 -9.76 -0.32
CA ALA A 51 -10.61 -9.93 1.08
C ALA A 51 -9.59 -11.08 1.26
N ASP A 52 -9.81 -12.23 0.59
CA ASP A 52 -8.88 -13.37 0.59
C ASP A 52 -7.50 -12.99 0.03
N ALA A 53 -7.46 -12.08 -0.95
CA ALA A 53 -6.24 -11.50 -1.50
C ALA A 53 -5.63 -10.38 -0.62
N ALA A 54 -6.08 -10.27 0.63
CA ALA A 54 -5.68 -9.25 1.60
C ALA A 54 -5.76 -7.81 1.05
N TYR A 55 -6.76 -7.54 0.21
CA TYR A 55 -6.97 -6.25 -0.46
C TYR A 55 -5.78 -5.75 -1.29
N ALA A 56 -4.79 -6.60 -1.58
CA ALA A 56 -3.58 -6.22 -2.31
C ALA A 56 -3.86 -5.48 -3.63
N PRO A 57 -4.81 -5.91 -4.49
CA PRO A 57 -5.13 -5.16 -5.71
C PRO A 57 -5.63 -3.72 -5.44
N PHE A 58 -6.43 -3.51 -4.39
CA PHE A 58 -6.93 -2.19 -4.00
C PHE A 58 -5.82 -1.28 -3.51
N ILE A 59 -4.97 -1.81 -2.64
CA ILE A 59 -3.80 -1.11 -2.10
C ILE A 59 -2.85 -0.71 -3.24
N GLU A 60 -2.55 -1.63 -4.15
CA GLU A 60 -1.70 -1.35 -5.33
C GLU A 60 -2.29 -0.25 -6.21
N LEU A 61 -3.61 -0.30 -6.45
CA LEU A 61 -4.32 0.71 -7.24
C LEU A 61 -4.25 2.10 -6.62
N LEU A 62 -4.50 2.21 -5.31
CA LEU A 62 -4.41 3.48 -4.59
C LEU A 62 -2.99 4.03 -4.60
N ARG A 63 -1.98 3.19 -4.29
CA ARG A 63 -0.57 3.61 -4.32
C ARG A 63 -0.14 4.12 -5.68
N ALA A 64 -0.57 3.46 -6.75
CA ALA A 64 -0.25 3.89 -8.10
C ALA A 64 -0.87 5.24 -8.44
N ASN A 65 -2.11 5.50 -8.01
CA ASN A 65 -2.84 6.73 -8.31
C ASN A 65 -2.54 7.90 -7.34
N MET A 66 -1.99 7.61 -6.16
CA MET A 66 -1.63 8.63 -5.16
C MET A 66 -0.16 9.04 -5.19
N ARG A 67 0.73 8.24 -5.80
CA ARG A 67 2.21 8.42 -5.75
C ARG A 67 2.66 9.85 -6.03
N ASP A 68 2.12 10.46 -7.07
CA ASP A 68 2.56 11.76 -7.59
C ASP A 68 1.44 12.82 -7.57
N ALA A 69 0.39 12.58 -6.76
CA ALA A 69 -0.81 13.42 -6.72
C ALA A 69 -1.07 13.98 -5.31
N GLY A 70 -1.37 15.28 -5.21
CA GLY A 70 -1.79 15.91 -3.94
C GLY A 70 -3.25 15.65 -3.56
N ALA A 71 -4.07 15.19 -4.51
CA ALA A 71 -5.45 14.80 -4.27
C ALA A 71 -5.90 13.70 -5.24
N LEU A 72 -6.80 12.83 -4.78
CA LEU A 72 -7.44 11.76 -5.53
C LEU A 72 -8.97 11.92 -5.45
N ARG A 73 -9.62 12.12 -6.60
CA ARG A 73 -11.06 11.89 -6.74
C ARG A 73 -11.30 10.38 -6.89
N LEU A 74 -12.15 9.81 -6.04
CA LEU A 74 -12.66 8.45 -6.16
C LEU A 74 -14.05 8.50 -6.76
N ASP A 75 -14.16 8.01 -7.99
CA ASP A 75 -15.41 7.93 -8.72
C ASP A 75 -16.36 6.92 -8.06
N HIS A 76 -17.63 7.27 -7.93
CA HIS A 76 -18.66 6.45 -7.31
C HIS A 76 -18.24 5.91 -5.92
N VAL A 77 -18.00 6.80 -4.95
CA VAL A 77 -17.45 6.44 -3.62
C VAL A 77 -18.30 5.39 -2.89
N MET A 78 -19.59 5.31 -3.22
CA MET A 78 -20.51 4.28 -2.73
C MET A 78 -20.04 2.86 -3.05
N GLY A 79 -19.21 2.68 -4.10
CA GLY A 79 -18.60 1.42 -4.47
C GLY A 79 -17.73 0.78 -3.39
N LEU A 80 -17.26 1.56 -2.41
CA LEU A 80 -16.61 1.02 -1.22
C LEU A 80 -17.58 0.22 -0.33
N GLN A 81 -18.88 0.53 -0.37
CA GLN A 81 -19.92 -0.16 0.40
C GLN A 81 -20.76 -1.11 -0.44
N ARG A 82 -21.16 -0.69 -1.65
CA ARG A 82 -22.02 -1.49 -2.53
C ARG A 82 -21.85 -1.08 -3.98
N LEU A 83 -21.95 -2.06 -4.88
CA LEU A 83 -22.06 -1.82 -6.32
C LEU A 83 -23.33 -2.49 -6.84
N PHE A 84 -24.02 -1.84 -7.77
CA PHE A 84 -25.16 -2.43 -8.46
C PHE A 84 -24.65 -3.34 -9.57
N TRP A 85 -24.92 -4.62 -9.46
CA TRP A 85 -24.49 -5.66 -10.39
C TRP A 85 -25.66 -6.12 -11.24
N VAL A 86 -25.39 -6.33 -12.52
CA VAL A 86 -26.35 -6.90 -13.47
C VAL A 86 -25.71 -8.13 -14.11
N ALA A 87 -26.41 -9.25 -14.07
CA ALA A 87 -25.92 -10.47 -14.72
C ALA A 87 -25.93 -10.30 -16.24
N ARG A 88 -24.91 -10.85 -16.91
CA ARG A 88 -24.74 -10.73 -18.36
C ARG A 88 -26.00 -11.20 -19.10
N GLY A 89 -26.47 -10.35 -20.02
CA GLY A 89 -27.63 -10.64 -20.86
C GLY A 89 -28.98 -10.36 -20.21
N LEU A 90 -29.01 -9.91 -18.95
CA LEU A 90 -30.23 -9.42 -18.32
C LEU A 90 -30.38 -7.90 -18.50
N PRO A 91 -31.62 -7.38 -18.53
CA PRO A 91 -31.88 -5.95 -18.50
C PRO A 91 -31.36 -5.30 -17.21
N ILE A 92 -31.00 -4.02 -17.27
CA ILE A 92 -30.50 -3.26 -16.11
C ILE A 92 -31.48 -3.25 -14.91
N ALA A 93 -32.78 -3.32 -15.18
CA ALA A 93 -33.82 -3.38 -14.16
C ALA A 93 -33.77 -4.65 -13.28
N GLU A 94 -33.12 -5.71 -13.73
CA GLU A 94 -32.95 -6.99 -13.00
C GLU A 94 -31.67 -7.00 -12.14
N GLY A 95 -30.94 -5.89 -12.08
CA GLY A 95 -29.74 -5.78 -11.26
C GLY A 95 -30.03 -5.73 -9.76
N ALA A 96 -29.00 -5.96 -8.95
CA ALA A 96 -29.07 -5.90 -7.51
C ALA A 96 -27.79 -5.33 -6.89
N TYR A 97 -27.90 -4.72 -5.72
CA TYR A 97 -26.74 -4.27 -4.96
C TYR A 97 -26.00 -5.46 -4.33
N VAL A 98 -24.69 -5.53 -4.56
CA VAL A 98 -23.76 -6.43 -3.88
C VAL A 98 -22.92 -5.62 -2.90
N LEU A 99 -22.85 -6.09 -1.64
CA LEU A 99 -22.14 -5.42 -0.56
C LEU A 99 -20.63 -5.71 -0.61
N TYR A 100 -19.84 -4.70 -0.25
CA TYR A 100 -18.40 -4.74 -0.11
C TYR A 100 -17.99 -4.52 1.36
N PRO A 101 -16.80 -4.98 1.79
CA PRO A 101 -16.25 -4.72 3.12
C PRO A 101 -15.94 -3.23 3.35
N PHE A 102 -16.97 -2.46 3.68
CA PHE A 102 -16.90 -1.00 3.66
C PHE A 102 -15.86 -0.41 4.63
N GLU A 103 -15.84 -0.91 5.86
CA GLU A 103 -14.89 -0.43 6.89
C GLU A 103 -13.44 -0.68 6.47
N ASP A 104 -13.14 -1.87 5.94
CA ASP A 104 -11.80 -2.23 5.47
C ASP A 104 -11.38 -1.35 4.29
N LEU A 105 -12.24 -1.21 3.28
CA LEU A 105 -11.93 -0.44 2.08
C LEU A 105 -11.79 1.06 2.38
N LEU A 106 -12.67 1.63 3.20
CA LEU A 106 -12.57 3.02 3.65
C LEU A 106 -11.32 3.23 4.52
N GLY A 107 -11.01 2.30 5.42
CA GLY A 107 -9.81 2.34 6.26
C GLY A 107 -8.52 2.27 5.44
N ILE A 108 -8.47 1.40 4.43
CA ILE A 108 -7.33 1.31 3.50
C ILE A 108 -7.19 2.59 2.68
N LEU A 109 -8.30 3.16 2.19
CA LEU A 109 -8.29 4.44 1.47
C LEU A 109 -7.71 5.56 2.33
N ALA A 110 -8.16 5.67 3.59
CA ALA A 110 -7.64 6.66 4.53
C ALA A 110 -6.16 6.41 4.86
N LEU A 111 -5.74 5.15 5.05
CA LEU A 111 -4.34 4.80 5.32
C LEU A 111 -3.42 5.18 4.16
N GLU A 112 -3.78 4.79 2.93
CA GLU A 112 -2.96 5.11 1.76
C GLU A 112 -2.99 6.61 1.45
N SER A 113 -4.10 7.31 1.71
CA SER A 113 -4.17 8.78 1.69
C SER A 113 -3.13 9.41 2.62
N GLN A 114 -3.07 8.97 3.89
CA GLN A 114 -2.09 9.48 4.86
C GLN A 114 -0.66 9.18 4.44
N ARG A 115 -0.37 7.95 4.00
CA ARG A 115 0.99 7.54 3.58
C ARG A 115 1.50 8.34 2.39
N ASN A 116 0.61 8.71 1.46
CA ASN A 116 0.97 9.46 0.26
C ASN A 116 0.75 10.97 0.40
N ARG A 117 0.25 11.46 1.55
CA ARG A 117 -0.15 12.87 1.76
C ARG A 117 -1.07 13.37 0.64
N CYS A 118 -2.02 12.51 0.26
CA CYS A 118 -2.92 12.72 -0.86
C CYS A 118 -4.34 12.90 -0.34
N LEU A 119 -4.94 14.08 -0.54
CA LEU A 119 -6.34 14.35 -0.14
C LEU A 119 -7.30 13.44 -0.92
N VAL A 120 -8.43 13.07 -0.33
CA VAL A 120 -9.45 12.25 -1.01
C VAL A 120 -10.74 13.03 -1.20
N VAL A 121 -11.27 13.00 -2.42
CA VAL A 121 -12.60 13.48 -2.78
C VAL A 121 -13.44 12.28 -3.17
N GLY A 122 -14.48 11.98 -2.40
CA GLY A 122 -15.47 10.99 -2.78
C GLY A 122 -16.52 11.63 -3.68
N GLU A 123 -16.73 11.09 -4.88
CA GLU A 123 -17.92 11.44 -5.64
C GLU A 123 -19.13 10.72 -5.03
N ASP A 124 -19.98 11.49 -4.33
CA ASP A 124 -21.17 11.05 -3.62
C ASP A 124 -22.46 11.68 -4.20
N LEU A 125 -22.65 11.50 -5.52
CA LEU A 125 -23.85 11.91 -6.25
C LEU A 125 -24.78 10.71 -6.52
N GLY A 126 -26.03 11.02 -6.87
CA GLY A 126 -27.06 10.01 -7.11
C GLY A 126 -27.62 9.40 -5.82
N THR A 127 -27.87 8.10 -5.83
CA THR A 127 -28.53 7.39 -4.72
C THR A 127 -27.53 6.94 -3.64
N VAL A 128 -27.13 7.88 -2.79
CA VAL A 128 -26.12 7.67 -1.74
C VAL A 128 -26.76 7.20 -0.43
N PRO A 129 -26.33 6.07 0.15
CA PRO A 129 -26.75 5.65 1.50
C PRO A 129 -26.28 6.63 2.58
N ASP A 130 -27.13 6.90 3.57
CA ASP A 130 -26.78 7.74 4.72
C ASP A 130 -25.51 7.24 5.44
N ALA A 131 -25.40 5.92 5.61
CA ALA A 131 -24.23 5.27 6.20
C ALA A 131 -22.91 5.58 5.47
N VAL A 132 -22.94 5.83 4.15
CA VAL A 132 -21.74 6.26 3.41
C VAL A 132 -21.41 7.70 3.80
N ARG A 133 -22.38 8.62 3.73
CA ARG A 133 -22.16 10.04 4.07
C ARG A 133 -21.64 10.19 5.51
N ASP A 134 -22.22 9.45 6.45
CA ASP A 134 -21.83 9.48 7.86
C ASP A 134 -20.41 8.99 8.08
N ALA A 135 -19.93 8.02 7.29
CA ALA A 135 -18.59 7.44 7.42
C ALA A 135 -17.50 8.26 6.71
N LEU A 136 -17.81 8.99 5.64
CA LEU A 136 -16.82 9.79 4.90
C LEU A 136 -16.29 10.96 5.73
N HIS A 137 -17.16 11.63 6.49
CA HIS A 137 -16.80 12.84 7.23
C HIS A 137 -15.73 12.61 8.33
N PRO A 138 -15.85 11.59 9.22
CA PRO A 138 -14.80 11.28 10.21
C PRO A 138 -13.44 10.97 9.60
N MET A 139 -13.41 10.41 8.39
CA MET A 139 -12.18 10.09 7.66
C MET A 139 -11.66 11.27 6.81
N ASN A 140 -12.33 12.44 6.90
CA ASN A 140 -12.00 13.66 6.18
C ASN A 140 -11.96 13.46 4.64
N VAL A 141 -12.78 12.54 4.14
CA VAL A 141 -13.04 12.39 2.69
C VAL A 141 -14.01 13.49 2.28
N LEU A 142 -13.62 14.31 1.29
CA LEU A 142 -14.45 15.43 0.85
C LEU A 142 -15.66 14.93 0.04
N SER A 143 -16.86 15.38 0.37
CA SER A 143 -18.05 15.21 -0.50
C SER A 143 -17.94 16.05 -1.77
N THR A 144 -18.71 15.71 -2.79
CA THR A 144 -18.88 16.48 -4.02
C THR A 144 -20.24 17.18 -4.02
N ARG A 145 -20.26 18.51 -4.20
CA ARG A 145 -21.47 19.34 -4.17
C ARG A 145 -21.60 20.12 -5.47
N LEU A 146 -22.67 19.85 -6.22
CA LEU A 146 -22.88 20.45 -7.55
C LEU A 146 -24.01 21.48 -7.50
N LEU A 147 -23.75 22.69 -7.98
CA LEU A 147 -24.72 23.79 -8.02
C LEU A 147 -26.07 23.36 -8.60
N TYR A 148 -26.05 22.54 -9.66
CA TYR A 148 -27.27 22.06 -10.30
C TYR A 148 -28.18 21.21 -9.40
N PHE A 149 -27.65 20.58 -8.35
CA PHE A 149 -28.40 19.67 -7.48
C PHE A 149 -28.63 20.22 -6.06
N GLU A 150 -27.92 21.27 -5.66
CA GLU A 150 -28.05 21.85 -4.33
C GLU A 150 -29.31 22.73 -4.23
N ARG A 151 -30.44 22.09 -3.89
CA ARG A 151 -31.77 22.70 -3.72
C ARG A 151 -32.25 22.59 -2.27
N GLN A 152 -33.04 23.56 -1.85
CA GLN A 152 -33.87 23.50 -0.64
C GLN A 152 -35.18 22.75 -0.94
N GLU A 153 -35.91 22.34 0.10
CA GLU A 153 -37.22 21.67 -0.03
C GLU A 153 -38.24 22.51 -0.82
N ASN A 154 -38.12 23.83 -0.79
CA ASN A 154 -38.98 24.77 -1.53
C ASN A 154 -38.54 25.02 -2.99
N GLY A 155 -37.53 24.28 -3.48
CA GLY A 155 -37.00 24.42 -4.85
C GLY A 155 -36.00 25.55 -5.06
N ARG A 156 -35.73 26.39 -4.06
CA ARG A 156 -34.70 27.44 -4.16
C ARG A 156 -33.30 26.83 -4.14
N LEU A 157 -32.34 27.49 -4.79
CA LEU A 157 -30.93 27.14 -4.64
C LEU A 157 -30.47 27.28 -3.18
N GLN A 158 -29.60 26.37 -2.74
CA GLN A 158 -28.95 26.50 -1.44
C GLN A 158 -28.06 27.75 -1.43
N PRO A 159 -28.14 28.62 -0.40
CA PRO A 159 -27.24 29.75 -0.25
C PRO A 159 -25.81 29.24 -0.05
N PRO A 160 -24.76 30.03 -0.40
CA PRO A 160 -23.37 29.57 -0.30
C PRO A 160 -23.01 29.12 1.13
N THR A 161 -23.56 29.77 2.15
CA THR A 161 -23.32 29.45 3.56
C THR A 161 -23.85 28.09 4.01
N ALA A 162 -24.76 27.47 3.25
CA ALA A 162 -25.32 26.15 3.55
C ALA A 162 -24.46 24.99 3.00
N TYR A 163 -23.49 25.28 2.13
CA TYR A 163 -22.59 24.26 1.61
C TYR A 163 -21.65 23.77 2.73
N PRO A 164 -21.38 22.46 2.81
CA PRO A 164 -20.49 21.91 3.84
C PRO A 164 -19.03 22.33 3.63
N GLU A 165 -18.30 22.54 4.73
CA GLU A 165 -16.86 22.83 4.70
C GLU A 165 -16.06 21.65 4.13
N ASN A 166 -16.36 20.42 4.57
CA ASN A 166 -15.66 19.21 4.15
C ASN A 166 -16.13 18.69 2.78
N ALA A 167 -16.05 19.55 1.76
CA ALA A 167 -16.50 19.26 0.42
C ALA A 167 -15.71 19.97 -0.67
N VAL A 168 -15.91 19.49 -1.89
CA VAL A 168 -15.58 20.11 -3.15
C VAL A 168 -16.86 20.64 -3.77
N ALA A 169 -16.92 21.95 -3.99
CA ALA A 169 -18.01 22.59 -4.70
C ALA A 169 -17.66 22.72 -6.20
N ALA A 170 -18.62 22.46 -7.08
CA ALA A 170 -18.49 22.71 -8.52
C ALA A 170 -19.84 23.14 -9.11
N VAL A 171 -19.84 23.78 -10.28
CA VAL A 171 -21.07 24.10 -10.99
C VAL A 171 -21.66 22.82 -11.60
N THR A 172 -20.82 22.10 -12.33
CA THR A 172 -21.15 20.93 -13.13
C THR A 172 -19.98 19.93 -13.15
N THR A 173 -20.10 18.84 -13.90
CA THR A 173 -19.06 17.81 -14.09
C THR A 173 -18.90 17.49 -15.57
N HIS A 174 -17.99 16.58 -15.89
CA HIS A 174 -17.83 16.11 -17.26
C HIS A 174 -19.04 15.30 -17.78
N ASP A 175 -19.91 14.79 -16.89
CA ASP A 175 -21.11 14.02 -17.23
C ASP A 175 -22.39 14.87 -17.40
N LEU A 176 -22.29 16.16 -17.10
CA LEU A 176 -23.41 17.09 -17.06
C LEU A 176 -23.21 18.21 -18.09
N PRO A 177 -24.28 18.92 -18.48
CA PRO A 177 -24.15 20.08 -19.36
C PRO A 177 -23.18 21.11 -18.79
N THR A 178 -22.42 21.76 -19.68
CA THR A 178 -21.66 22.97 -19.35
C THR A 178 -22.62 24.06 -18.87
N LEU A 179 -22.13 25.09 -18.18
CA LEU A 179 -22.97 26.20 -17.70
C LEU A 179 -23.69 26.89 -18.87
N ALA A 180 -23.01 27.08 -19.99
CA ALA A 180 -23.61 27.66 -21.20
C ALA A 180 -24.66 26.73 -21.82
N GLY A 181 -24.36 25.43 -21.93
CA GLY A 181 -25.30 24.43 -22.45
C GLY A 181 -26.53 24.27 -21.58
N PHE A 182 -26.34 24.21 -20.25
CA PHE A 182 -27.42 24.18 -19.26
C PHE A 182 -28.30 25.41 -19.38
N TRP A 183 -27.71 26.61 -19.43
CA TRP A 183 -28.47 27.87 -19.53
C TRP A 183 -29.38 27.93 -20.77
N GLN A 184 -28.94 27.33 -21.87
CA GLN A 184 -29.67 27.32 -23.13
C GLN A 184 -30.61 26.12 -23.32
N GLY A 185 -30.53 25.08 -22.48
CA GLY A 185 -31.36 23.87 -22.65
C GLY A 185 -30.78 22.82 -23.59
N LEU A 186 -29.51 22.94 -23.99
CA LEU A 186 -28.94 22.13 -25.08
C LEU A 186 -28.85 20.64 -24.76
N ASP A 187 -28.69 20.27 -23.49
CA ASP A 187 -28.71 18.88 -23.04
C ASP A 187 -30.09 18.23 -23.21
N ILE A 188 -31.17 18.98 -22.97
CA ILE A 188 -32.54 18.51 -23.16
C ILE A 188 -32.80 18.34 -24.65
N ASP A 189 -32.45 19.34 -25.46
CA ASP A 189 -32.61 19.29 -26.92
C ASP A 189 -31.82 18.13 -27.53
N LEU A 190 -30.59 17.91 -27.09
CA LEU A 190 -29.73 16.82 -27.54
C LEU A 190 -30.31 15.46 -27.17
N ARG A 191 -30.78 15.28 -25.92
CA ARG A 191 -31.42 14.04 -25.49
C ARG A 191 -32.71 13.74 -26.25
N ASP A 192 -33.48 14.77 -26.57
CA ASP A 192 -34.70 14.67 -27.37
C ASP A 192 -34.38 14.21 -28.80
N GLN A 193 -33.39 14.86 -29.44
CA GLN A 193 -32.90 14.49 -30.77
C GLN A 193 -32.39 13.05 -30.84
N LEU A 194 -31.81 12.55 -29.74
CA LEU A 194 -31.27 11.21 -29.62
C LEU A 194 -32.28 10.19 -29.07
N HIS A 195 -33.54 10.59 -28.84
CA HIS A 195 -34.60 9.74 -28.29
C HIS A 195 -34.23 9.08 -26.95
N LEU A 196 -33.59 9.85 -26.06
CA LEU A 196 -33.13 9.40 -24.74
C LEU A 196 -34.11 9.73 -23.60
N PHE A 197 -35.33 10.16 -23.95
CA PHE A 197 -36.44 10.31 -23.01
C PHE A 197 -37.36 9.09 -23.06
N PRO A 198 -37.87 8.62 -21.91
CA PRO A 198 -38.83 7.52 -21.89
C PRO A 198 -40.16 7.91 -22.54
N ASP A 199 -40.57 9.18 -22.40
CA ASP A 199 -41.78 9.76 -22.96
C ASP A 199 -41.70 11.30 -23.04
N ASP A 200 -42.65 11.90 -23.77
CA ASP A 200 -42.76 13.35 -23.96
C ASP A 200 -43.11 14.11 -22.66
N GLU A 201 -43.74 13.45 -21.69
CA GLU A 201 -44.12 14.07 -20.42
C GLU A 201 -42.87 14.40 -19.60
N VAL A 202 -41.95 13.45 -19.48
CA VAL A 202 -40.66 13.64 -18.80
C VAL A 202 -39.83 14.72 -19.47
N ARG A 203 -39.78 14.74 -20.81
CA ARG A 203 -39.12 15.81 -21.57
C ARG A 203 -39.71 17.18 -21.23
N ASN A 204 -41.04 17.31 -21.30
CA ASN A 204 -41.73 18.58 -21.05
C ASN A 204 -41.55 19.05 -19.59
N GLN A 205 -41.56 18.13 -18.63
CA GLN A 205 -41.25 18.42 -17.22
C GLN A 205 -39.83 19.01 -17.08
N GLN A 206 -38.82 18.46 -17.76
CA GLN A 206 -37.46 19.01 -17.73
C GLN A 206 -37.35 20.38 -18.39
N VAL A 207 -38.09 20.64 -19.48
CA VAL A 207 -38.12 21.97 -20.13
C VAL A 207 -38.69 23.04 -19.18
N VAL A 208 -39.77 22.70 -18.45
CA VAL A 208 -40.36 23.59 -17.44
C VAL A 208 -39.38 23.79 -16.28
N ALA A 209 -38.85 22.70 -15.71
CA ALA A 209 -37.89 22.74 -14.61
C ALA A 209 -36.65 23.58 -14.95
N ARG A 210 -36.14 23.50 -16.18
CA ARG A 210 -35.01 24.33 -16.64
C ARG A 210 -35.32 25.83 -16.59
N SER A 211 -36.56 26.21 -16.88
CA SER A 211 -36.98 27.61 -16.81
C SER A 211 -37.05 28.10 -15.35
N GLU A 212 -37.51 27.24 -14.44
CA GLU A 212 -37.49 27.49 -13.00
C GLU A 212 -36.06 27.58 -12.47
N ASP A 213 -35.17 26.65 -12.84
CA ASP A 213 -33.76 26.65 -12.45
C ASP A 213 -33.05 27.96 -12.83
N ARG A 214 -33.29 28.46 -14.05
CA ARG A 214 -32.72 29.74 -14.52
C ARG A 214 -33.22 30.93 -13.68
N ALA A 215 -34.51 30.96 -13.39
CA ALA A 215 -35.08 32.02 -12.55
C ALA A 215 -34.54 31.96 -11.12
N GLN A 216 -34.46 30.76 -10.53
CA GLN A 216 -33.91 30.56 -9.19
C GLN A 216 -32.43 30.92 -9.11
N LEU A 217 -31.64 30.65 -10.16
CA LEU A 217 -30.25 31.08 -10.24
C LEU A 217 -30.13 32.60 -10.20
N LEU A 218 -30.90 33.32 -11.03
CA LEU A 218 -30.85 34.79 -11.03
C LEU A 218 -31.27 35.38 -9.68
N VAL A 219 -32.31 34.83 -9.04
CA VAL A 219 -32.75 35.24 -7.69
C VAL A 219 -31.66 34.99 -6.65
N ALA A 220 -30.95 33.85 -6.73
CA ALA A 220 -29.85 33.54 -5.83
C ALA A 220 -28.65 34.49 -6.02
N LEU A 221 -28.29 34.79 -7.27
CA LEU A 221 -27.23 35.75 -7.60
C LEU A 221 -27.57 37.17 -7.14
N GLU A 222 -28.82 37.60 -7.30
CA GLU A 222 -29.28 38.91 -6.79
C GLU A 222 -29.27 38.95 -5.27
N GLY A 223 -29.75 37.89 -4.61
CA GLY A 223 -29.76 37.78 -3.14
C GLY A 223 -28.36 37.88 -2.52
N GLU A 224 -27.34 37.39 -3.23
CA GLU A 224 -25.93 37.53 -2.85
C GLU A 224 -25.28 38.84 -3.35
N GLY A 225 -26.00 39.65 -4.12
CA GLY A 225 -25.50 40.91 -4.67
C GLY A 225 -24.36 40.73 -5.68
N VAL A 226 -24.35 39.61 -6.42
CA VAL A 226 -23.33 39.29 -7.44
C VAL A 226 -23.88 39.34 -8.87
N LEU A 227 -25.17 39.58 -9.05
CA LEU A 227 -25.78 39.72 -10.37
C LEU A 227 -25.15 40.90 -11.16
N PRO A 228 -24.84 40.73 -12.46
CA PRO A 228 -24.28 41.81 -13.28
C PRO A 228 -25.14 43.10 -13.26
N PRO A 229 -24.53 44.29 -13.11
CA PRO A 229 -25.24 45.55 -13.02
C PRO A 229 -25.90 45.94 -14.35
N GLY A 230 -27.10 46.53 -14.29
CA GLY A 230 -27.84 47.02 -15.46
C GLY A 230 -28.70 45.98 -16.17
N SER A 231 -28.74 44.75 -15.67
CA SER A 231 -29.54 43.65 -16.24
C SER A 231 -30.73 43.32 -15.35
N GLY A 232 -31.89 43.04 -15.95
CA GLY A 232 -33.09 42.64 -15.21
C GLY A 232 -32.96 41.22 -14.63
N MET A 233 -33.73 40.90 -13.58
CA MET A 233 -33.76 39.54 -12.98
C MET A 233 -34.45 38.48 -13.85
N GLN A 234 -35.09 38.89 -14.94
CA GLN A 234 -35.87 37.97 -15.76
C GLN A 234 -34.93 37.19 -16.70
N PRO A 235 -35.09 35.86 -16.88
CA PRO A 235 -34.25 35.08 -17.79
C PRO A 235 -34.17 35.64 -19.21
N VAL A 236 -35.21 36.35 -19.68
CA VAL A 236 -35.22 37.03 -20.99
C VAL A 236 -34.15 38.11 -21.12
N ALA A 237 -33.66 38.68 -20.01
CA ALA A 237 -32.56 39.63 -20.00
C ALA A 237 -31.19 38.97 -20.29
N TYR A 238 -31.13 37.63 -20.20
CA TYR A 238 -29.94 36.82 -20.41
C TYR A 238 -30.27 35.66 -21.37
N PRO A 239 -30.43 35.93 -22.68
CA PRO A 239 -30.78 34.89 -23.65
C PRO A 239 -29.69 33.81 -23.77
N GLU A 240 -28.45 34.16 -23.47
CA GLU A 240 -27.29 33.26 -23.47
C GLU A 240 -26.44 33.50 -22.24
N MET A 241 -25.57 32.53 -21.90
CA MET A 241 -24.57 32.72 -20.86
C MET A 241 -23.50 33.69 -21.35
N THR A 242 -23.14 34.68 -20.53
CA THR A 242 -22.07 35.65 -20.81
C THR A 242 -20.90 35.46 -19.85
N PRO A 243 -19.70 35.97 -20.16
CA PRO A 243 -18.57 35.97 -19.23
C PRO A 243 -18.91 36.56 -17.85
N GLU A 244 -19.69 37.64 -17.81
CA GLU A 244 -20.08 38.34 -16.58
C GLU A 244 -21.07 37.51 -15.75
N LEU A 245 -22.05 36.87 -16.41
CA LEU A 245 -23.00 35.99 -15.71
C LEU A 245 -22.31 34.73 -15.19
N ALA A 246 -21.40 34.13 -15.96
CA ALA A 246 -20.61 33.00 -15.49
C ALA A 246 -19.70 33.39 -14.30
N ALA A 247 -19.07 34.56 -14.35
CA ALA A 247 -18.30 35.08 -13.23
C ALA A 247 -19.17 35.29 -11.98
N ALA A 248 -20.42 35.74 -12.12
CA ALA A 248 -21.37 35.85 -11.01
C ALA A 248 -21.70 34.47 -10.40
N VAL A 249 -21.95 33.45 -11.23
CA VAL A 249 -22.19 32.06 -10.79
C VAL A 249 -20.99 31.50 -10.03
N TYR A 250 -19.79 31.66 -10.58
CA TYR A 250 -18.57 31.21 -9.90
C TYR A 250 -18.28 32.00 -8.63
N THR A 251 -18.61 33.29 -8.57
CA THR A 251 -18.49 34.11 -7.34
C THR A 251 -19.46 33.63 -6.26
N TYR A 252 -20.70 33.34 -6.63
CA TYR A 252 -21.70 32.77 -5.73
C TYR A 252 -21.18 31.50 -5.07
N LEU A 253 -20.70 30.56 -5.89
CA LEU A 253 -20.18 29.28 -5.38
C LEU A 253 -18.87 29.45 -4.61
N ALA A 254 -18.01 30.40 -4.99
CA ALA A 254 -16.76 30.67 -4.31
C ALA A 254 -16.93 31.17 -2.87
N ARG A 255 -18.09 31.77 -2.54
CA ARG A 255 -18.45 32.18 -1.17
C ARG A 255 -18.83 31.02 -0.25
N ALA A 256 -19.02 29.82 -0.77
CA ALA A 256 -19.23 28.63 0.05
C ALA A 256 -18.02 28.37 0.95
N PRO A 257 -18.20 27.81 2.17
CA PRO A 257 -17.08 27.45 3.05
C PRO A 257 -16.37 26.15 2.62
N SER A 258 -16.81 25.49 1.55
CA SER A 258 -16.23 24.23 1.05
C SER A 258 -14.74 24.34 0.78
N ARG A 259 -13.92 23.40 1.26
CA ARG A 259 -12.45 23.49 1.17
C ARG A 259 -11.93 23.64 -0.25
N LEU A 260 -12.57 23.02 -1.23
CA LEU A 260 -12.20 23.14 -2.65
C LEU A 260 -13.35 23.68 -3.49
N LEU A 261 -13.00 24.42 -4.54
CA LEU A 261 -13.88 24.85 -5.61
C LEU A 261 -13.26 24.41 -6.93
N LEU A 262 -14.03 23.74 -7.79
CA LEU A 262 -13.60 23.37 -9.13
C LEU A 262 -14.19 24.33 -10.15
N LEU A 263 -13.32 24.88 -10.99
CA LEU A 263 -13.66 25.58 -12.22
C LEU A 263 -13.53 24.59 -13.38
N GLN A 264 -14.64 24.32 -14.07
CA GLN A 264 -14.59 23.49 -15.26
C GLN A 264 -14.01 24.28 -16.43
N LEU A 265 -13.14 23.64 -17.23
CA LEU A 265 -12.47 24.32 -18.33
C LEU A 265 -13.45 24.75 -19.41
N GLU A 266 -14.49 23.95 -19.68
CA GLU A 266 -15.55 24.28 -20.61
C GLU A 266 -16.23 25.60 -20.25
N ASP A 267 -16.59 25.80 -18.98
CA ASP A 267 -17.18 27.05 -18.49
C ASP A 267 -16.18 28.21 -18.56
N ALA A 268 -14.90 27.94 -18.31
CA ALA A 268 -13.82 28.92 -18.40
C ALA A 268 -13.60 29.44 -19.83
N PHE A 269 -14.19 28.80 -20.84
CA PHE A 269 -14.11 29.19 -22.25
C PHE A 269 -15.48 29.33 -22.93
N GLY A 270 -16.58 29.28 -22.17
CA GLY A 270 -17.93 29.41 -22.71
C GLY A 270 -18.34 28.29 -23.68
N VAL A 271 -17.75 27.10 -23.54
CA VAL A 271 -18.10 25.94 -24.38
C VAL A 271 -19.54 25.54 -24.12
N ARG A 272 -20.30 25.27 -25.19
CA ARG A 272 -21.75 24.99 -25.12
C ARG A 272 -22.03 23.50 -25.07
N GLU A 273 -21.18 22.73 -25.73
CA GLU A 273 -21.28 21.29 -25.88
C GLU A 273 -20.77 20.58 -24.62
N GLN A 274 -21.52 19.58 -24.15
CA GLN A 274 -21.10 18.76 -23.02
C GLN A 274 -20.03 17.73 -23.45
N PRO A 275 -18.96 17.51 -22.68
CA PRO A 275 -17.85 16.65 -23.10
C PRO A 275 -18.20 15.15 -23.12
N ASN A 276 -19.14 14.73 -22.27
CA ASN A 276 -19.69 13.38 -22.23
C ASN A 276 -21.22 13.43 -22.09
N LEU A 277 -21.92 12.51 -22.74
CA LEU A 277 -23.36 12.27 -22.62
C LEU A 277 -23.60 10.86 -22.07
N PRO A 278 -23.85 10.72 -20.75
CA PRO A 278 -24.04 9.42 -20.11
C PRO A 278 -25.11 8.56 -20.80
N GLY A 279 -24.83 7.26 -20.90
CA GLY A 279 -25.73 6.30 -21.55
C GLY A 279 -25.65 6.27 -23.08
N THR A 280 -24.69 6.98 -23.70
CA THR A 280 -24.45 6.92 -25.14
C THR A 280 -23.08 6.35 -25.46
N VAL A 281 -22.97 5.69 -26.62
CA VAL A 281 -21.72 5.20 -27.20
C VAL A 281 -21.61 5.69 -28.63
N GLU A 282 -20.44 5.56 -29.23
CA GLU A 282 -20.28 5.90 -30.64
C GLU A 282 -21.11 4.98 -31.55
N PRO A 283 -21.63 5.50 -32.68
CA PRO A 283 -21.43 6.86 -33.21
C PRO A 283 -22.47 7.91 -32.73
N VAL A 284 -23.25 7.62 -31.68
CA VAL A 284 -24.40 8.45 -31.25
C VAL A 284 -23.98 9.84 -30.77
N TYR A 285 -22.93 9.92 -29.93
CA TYR A 285 -22.35 11.18 -29.48
C TYR A 285 -20.81 11.05 -29.37
N PRO A 286 -20.02 12.09 -29.70
CA PRO A 286 -18.56 12.04 -29.66
C PRO A 286 -18.01 12.21 -28.22
N ASN A 287 -18.43 11.32 -27.31
CA ASN A 287 -17.96 11.27 -25.93
C ASN A 287 -16.42 11.30 -25.89
N TRP A 288 -15.85 12.13 -24.99
CA TRP A 288 -14.40 12.20 -24.73
C TRP A 288 -13.54 12.68 -25.91
N ARG A 289 -14.14 13.35 -26.90
CA ARG A 289 -13.44 13.84 -28.11
C ARG A 289 -13.54 15.33 -28.35
N LEU A 290 -14.41 16.02 -27.62
CA LEU A 290 -14.56 17.46 -27.74
C LEU A 290 -13.31 18.14 -27.18
N LYS A 291 -12.73 19.04 -27.97
CA LYS A 291 -11.55 19.81 -27.59
C LYS A 291 -11.97 21.15 -27.02
N ILE A 292 -11.17 21.68 -26.08
CA ILE A 292 -11.23 23.10 -25.73
C ILE A 292 -10.93 23.93 -27.00
N PRO A 293 -11.72 24.98 -27.30
CA PRO A 293 -11.63 25.70 -28.59
C PRO A 293 -10.39 26.60 -28.73
N LEU A 294 -9.56 26.70 -27.68
CA LEU A 294 -8.37 27.56 -27.63
C LEU A 294 -7.13 26.77 -27.25
N ASN A 295 -6.02 27.06 -27.92
CA ASN A 295 -4.70 26.60 -27.54
C ASN A 295 -4.27 27.23 -26.21
N LEU A 296 -3.43 26.51 -25.44
CA LEU A 296 -2.97 26.90 -24.11
C LEU A 296 -2.36 28.32 -24.10
N GLU A 297 -1.60 28.66 -25.13
CA GLU A 297 -0.90 29.95 -25.30
C GLU A 297 -1.87 31.13 -25.42
N SER A 298 -3.11 30.88 -25.85
CA SER A 298 -4.15 31.90 -26.02
C SER A 298 -5.07 32.04 -24.82
N TRP A 299 -4.92 31.21 -23.77
CA TRP A 299 -5.86 31.21 -22.64
C TRP A 299 -5.93 32.55 -21.91
N HIS A 300 -4.80 33.27 -21.80
CA HIS A 300 -4.75 34.58 -21.16
C HIS A 300 -5.62 35.67 -21.83
N ASP A 301 -5.98 35.49 -23.10
CA ASP A 301 -6.78 36.45 -23.88
C ASP A 301 -8.28 36.12 -23.84
N SER A 302 -8.66 34.99 -23.22
CA SER A 302 -10.06 34.57 -23.13
C SER A 302 -10.87 35.56 -22.29
N PRO A 303 -11.94 36.17 -22.83
CA PRO A 303 -12.79 37.09 -22.06
C PRO A 303 -13.48 36.37 -20.89
N TRP A 304 -13.75 35.07 -21.03
CA TRP A 304 -14.32 34.22 -19.98
C TRP A 304 -13.37 34.06 -18.79
N LEU A 305 -12.10 33.73 -19.04
CA LEU A 305 -11.09 33.64 -17.98
C LEU A 305 -10.81 35.01 -17.34
N GLN A 306 -10.77 36.06 -18.15
CA GLN A 306 -10.57 37.43 -17.68
C GLN A 306 -11.72 37.91 -16.78
N ALA A 307 -12.93 37.40 -16.95
CA ALA A 307 -14.07 37.67 -16.06
C ALA A 307 -14.05 36.78 -14.80
N ILE A 308 -13.88 35.47 -14.96
CA ILE A 308 -14.02 34.49 -13.86
C ILE A 308 -12.84 34.54 -12.88
N LEU A 309 -11.60 34.56 -13.37
CA LEU A 309 -10.42 34.42 -12.50
C LEU A 309 -10.26 35.56 -11.48
N PRO A 310 -10.43 36.85 -11.84
CA PRO A 310 -10.38 37.93 -10.84
C PRO A 310 -11.45 37.78 -9.77
N ALA A 311 -12.66 37.40 -10.17
CA ALA A 311 -13.78 37.19 -9.26
C ALA A 311 -13.49 36.06 -8.25
N LEU A 312 -12.91 34.94 -8.74
CA LEU A 312 -12.46 33.85 -7.89
C LEU A 312 -11.31 34.26 -6.95
N ARG A 313 -10.32 35.01 -7.44
CA ARG A 313 -9.22 35.52 -6.59
C ARG A 313 -9.71 36.43 -5.47
N GLN A 314 -10.76 37.21 -5.73
CA GLN A 314 -11.36 38.09 -4.73
C GLN A 314 -12.19 37.30 -3.70
N ALA A 315 -13.01 36.34 -4.15
CA ALA A 315 -13.87 35.56 -3.27
C ALA A 315 -13.10 34.49 -2.49
N ARG A 316 -12.04 33.93 -3.09
CA ARG A 316 -11.11 32.96 -2.50
C ARG A 316 -9.69 33.48 -2.63
N PRO A 317 -9.33 34.49 -1.82
CA PRO A 317 -7.96 34.97 -1.80
C PRO A 317 -7.06 33.80 -1.44
N VAL A 318 -6.00 33.61 -2.23
CA VAL A 318 -4.94 32.70 -1.83
C VAL A 318 -4.40 33.27 -0.54
N ALA A 319 -4.73 32.63 0.59
CA ALA A 319 -4.07 32.94 1.83
C ALA A 319 -2.58 32.75 1.53
N GLN A 320 -1.80 33.82 1.59
CA GLN A 320 -0.38 33.64 1.82
C GLN A 320 -0.33 32.93 3.16
N VAL A 321 -0.16 31.61 3.11
CA VAL A 321 0.29 30.86 4.26
C VAL A 321 1.61 31.53 4.58
N SER A 322 1.56 32.42 5.56
CA SER A 322 2.76 32.91 6.19
C SER A 322 3.43 31.62 6.64
N GLY A 323 4.53 31.24 5.99
CA GLY A 323 5.38 30.19 6.51
C GLY A 323 5.56 30.49 8.00
N PRO A 324 5.38 29.49 8.87
CA PRO A 324 4.98 29.72 10.26
C PRO A 324 5.85 30.80 10.87
N ALA A 325 5.22 31.92 11.26
CA ALA A 325 5.85 32.93 12.07
C ALA A 325 6.20 32.26 13.41
N GLY A 326 7.45 31.82 13.55
CA GLY A 326 8.12 31.54 14.84
C GLY A 326 7.32 30.75 15.88
N GLY A 327 6.53 29.75 15.47
CA GLY A 327 5.69 28.94 16.36
C GLY A 327 6.05 27.47 16.29
N GLY A 328 6.91 27.03 17.21
CA GLY A 328 7.21 25.68 17.74
C GLY A 328 6.49 24.40 17.28
N GLY A 329 6.17 24.22 16.00
CA GLY A 329 5.87 22.92 15.42
C GLY A 329 7.17 22.26 14.95
N GLU A 330 7.45 21.04 15.39
CA GLU A 330 8.58 20.23 14.90
C GLU A 330 8.43 20.01 13.39
N GLY A 331 8.99 20.94 12.60
CA GLY A 331 9.13 20.78 11.17
C GLY A 331 9.93 19.52 10.90
N VAL A 332 9.51 18.75 9.89
CA VAL A 332 10.34 17.70 9.33
C VAL A 332 11.54 18.40 8.68
N TYR A 333 12.64 18.54 9.42
CA TYR A 333 13.90 19.04 8.92
C TYR A 333 14.49 17.97 7.99
N LEU A 334 14.46 18.22 6.68
CA LEU A 334 15.21 17.43 5.71
C LEU A 334 16.69 17.71 5.92
N TRP A 335 17.39 16.77 6.57
CA TRP A 335 18.82 16.89 6.80
C TRP A 335 19.59 16.39 5.59
N ILE A 336 19.87 17.29 4.65
CA ILE A 336 20.56 16.96 3.40
C ILE A 336 22.07 16.84 3.66
N PRO A 337 22.70 15.68 3.36
CA PRO A 337 24.15 15.52 3.51
C PRO A 337 24.94 16.45 2.59
N ARG A 338 25.58 17.47 3.17
CA ARG A 338 26.46 18.41 2.44
C ARG A 338 27.84 17.84 2.07
N ALA A 339 28.43 17.04 2.96
CA ALA A 339 29.76 16.45 2.80
C ALA A 339 29.83 15.20 3.68
N THR A 340 30.17 14.06 3.07
CA THR A 340 30.23 12.77 3.74
C THR A 340 31.67 12.31 3.91
N TYR A 341 31.97 11.62 5.01
CA TYR A 341 33.25 10.94 5.21
C TYR A 341 33.03 9.47 5.54
N ARG A 342 33.57 8.56 4.73
CA ARG A 342 33.38 7.12 4.91
C ARG A 342 34.36 6.57 5.95
N LEU A 343 33.81 5.89 6.95
CA LEU A 343 34.55 5.22 8.01
C LEU A 343 34.34 3.72 7.86
N GLN A 344 35.41 3.02 7.46
CA GLN A 344 35.41 1.57 7.31
C GLN A 344 35.79 0.93 8.65
N LEU A 345 34.77 0.51 9.41
CA LEU A 345 34.96 -0.06 10.73
C LEU A 345 35.40 -1.53 10.66
N HIS A 346 36.34 -1.89 11.53
CA HIS A 346 36.80 -3.25 11.76
C HIS A 346 37.53 -3.31 13.12
N ARG A 347 37.99 -4.48 13.55
CA ARG A 347 38.66 -4.65 14.86
C ARG A 347 39.87 -3.76 15.13
N ASP A 348 40.53 -3.23 14.09
CA ASP A 348 41.71 -2.36 14.23
C ASP A 348 41.34 -0.86 14.06
N PHE A 349 40.09 -0.57 13.67
CA PHE A 349 39.50 0.77 13.56
C PHE A 349 38.03 0.74 14.02
N ASP A 350 37.82 0.90 15.33
CA ASP A 350 36.54 0.77 16.02
C ASP A 350 35.79 2.12 16.21
N LEU A 351 34.59 2.09 16.79
CA LEU A 351 33.81 3.32 17.02
C LEU A 351 34.44 4.27 18.05
N ARG A 352 35.30 3.79 18.95
CA ARG A 352 36.01 4.66 19.91
C ARG A 352 37.05 5.49 19.18
N GLN A 353 37.80 4.85 18.28
CA GLN A 353 38.75 5.52 17.39
C GLN A 353 38.03 6.48 16.43
N ALA A 354 36.89 6.07 15.86
CA ALA A 354 36.06 6.95 15.05
C ALA A 354 35.54 8.17 15.84
N THR A 355 35.13 7.99 17.09
CA THR A 355 34.70 9.07 17.98
C THR A 355 35.82 10.08 18.23
N ALA A 356 37.06 9.60 18.39
CA ALA A 356 38.23 10.46 18.58
C ALA A 356 38.55 11.34 17.36
N LEU A 357 38.12 10.95 16.15
CA LEU A 357 38.31 11.72 14.92
C LEU A 357 37.26 12.81 14.71
N LEU A 358 36.13 12.78 15.42
CA LEU A 358 35.03 13.73 15.22
C LEU A 358 35.44 15.22 15.29
N PRO A 359 36.34 15.67 16.20
CA PRO A 359 36.83 17.05 16.19
C PRO A 359 37.52 17.44 14.87
N TYR A 360 38.31 16.51 14.31
CA TYR A 360 39.01 16.75 13.05
C TYR A 360 38.04 16.76 11.86
N LEU A 361 37.09 15.82 11.83
CA LEU A 361 36.08 15.74 10.76
C LEU A 361 35.16 16.97 10.75
N ASP A 362 34.80 17.48 11.93
CA ASP A 362 34.06 18.74 12.10
C ASP A 362 34.84 19.95 11.58
N ALA A 363 36.13 20.06 11.95
CA ALA A 363 37.00 21.12 11.43
C ALA A 363 37.19 21.05 9.90
N LEU A 364 37.15 19.84 9.32
CA LEU A 364 37.19 19.62 7.87
C LEU A 364 35.88 20.03 7.16
N GLY A 365 34.79 20.24 7.92
CA GLY A 365 33.47 20.59 7.38
C GLY A 365 32.62 19.39 6.97
N VAL A 366 32.96 18.17 7.43
CA VAL A 366 32.14 16.98 7.22
C VAL A 366 30.79 17.18 7.89
N SER A 367 29.70 17.03 7.13
CA SER A 367 28.35 17.14 7.70
C SER A 367 27.80 15.79 8.14
N HIS A 368 28.23 14.68 7.53
CA HIS A 368 27.76 13.34 7.88
C HIS A 368 28.90 12.32 7.89
N CYS A 369 28.97 11.49 8.92
CA CYS A 369 29.80 10.30 8.89
C CYS A 369 29.04 9.17 8.20
N TYR A 370 29.69 8.47 7.27
CA TYR A 370 29.14 7.31 6.59
C TYR A 370 29.86 6.05 7.09
N LEU A 371 29.20 5.26 7.92
CA LEU A 371 29.76 4.01 8.44
C LEU A 371 29.56 2.85 7.46
N SER A 372 30.56 1.97 7.37
CA SER A 372 30.38 0.60 6.88
C SER A 372 29.36 -0.17 7.74
N PRO A 373 28.92 -1.37 7.34
CA PRO A 373 27.93 -2.13 8.10
C PRO A 373 28.31 -2.31 9.58
N ILE A 374 27.36 -2.05 10.47
CA ILE A 374 27.58 -2.04 11.93
C ILE A 374 27.06 -3.28 12.65
N PHE A 375 26.25 -4.09 11.98
CA PHE A 375 25.67 -5.31 12.54
C PHE A 375 26.69 -6.44 12.60
N LYS A 376 26.42 -7.43 13.45
CA LYS A 376 27.31 -8.56 13.71
C LYS A 376 27.64 -9.30 12.41
N ALA A 377 28.91 -9.25 12.05
CA ALA A 377 29.50 -9.96 10.92
C ALA A 377 30.32 -11.15 11.43
N ARG A 378 30.92 -11.91 10.51
CA ARG A 378 31.82 -13.00 10.89
C ARG A 378 33.02 -12.46 11.68
N PRO A 379 33.54 -13.23 12.66
CA PRO A 379 34.75 -12.87 13.38
C PRO A 379 35.92 -12.56 12.43
N GLY A 380 36.62 -11.46 12.69
CA GLY A 380 37.74 -10.99 11.86
C GLY A 380 37.34 -10.34 10.53
N SER A 381 36.04 -10.10 10.26
CA SER A 381 35.61 -9.39 9.06
C SER A 381 36.21 -7.98 8.99
N ARG A 382 36.84 -7.66 7.85
CA ARG A 382 37.37 -6.30 7.59
C ARG A 382 36.38 -5.40 6.85
N HIS A 383 35.31 -5.99 6.31
CA HIS A 383 34.36 -5.29 5.46
C HIS A 383 32.96 -5.16 6.07
N GLY A 384 32.53 -6.09 6.93
CA GLY A 384 31.25 -6.07 7.63
C GLY A 384 30.04 -6.56 6.81
N TYR A 385 30.16 -6.70 5.48
CA TYR A 385 29.08 -7.20 4.62
C TYR A 385 28.69 -8.68 4.80
N ASP A 386 29.52 -9.50 5.44
CA ASP A 386 29.22 -10.89 5.76
C ASP A 386 28.46 -11.00 7.10
N ILE A 387 27.30 -10.34 7.15
CA ILE A 387 26.45 -10.28 8.34
C ILE A 387 25.98 -11.68 8.74
N THR A 388 26.04 -11.98 10.04
CA THR A 388 25.55 -13.22 10.63
C THR A 388 24.36 -13.00 11.56
N ASP A 389 24.14 -11.78 12.04
CA ASP A 389 23.01 -11.41 12.90
C ASP A 389 22.69 -9.91 12.81
N HIS A 390 21.49 -9.58 12.33
CA HIS A 390 21.00 -8.19 12.21
C HIS A 390 20.45 -7.61 13.51
N SER A 391 20.26 -8.44 14.55
CA SER A 391 19.71 -8.02 15.84
C SER A 391 20.75 -7.49 16.82
N SER A 392 22.04 -7.62 16.49
CA SER A 392 23.15 -7.19 17.33
C SER A 392 24.21 -6.39 16.58
N LEU A 393 24.87 -5.46 17.26
CA LEU A 393 26.05 -4.78 16.75
C LEU A 393 27.23 -5.73 16.70
N ASN A 394 28.18 -5.49 15.78
CA ASN A 394 29.40 -6.29 15.73
C ASN A 394 30.28 -6.01 16.97
N PRO A 395 30.52 -7.00 17.84
CA PRO A 395 31.29 -6.79 19.07
C PRO A 395 32.75 -6.42 18.80
N GLU A 396 33.29 -6.69 17.60
CA GLU A 396 34.66 -6.29 17.23
C GLU A 396 34.80 -4.81 16.89
N ILE A 397 33.70 -4.10 16.59
CA ILE A 397 33.74 -2.67 16.19
C ILE A 397 33.08 -1.74 17.21
N ALA A 398 32.11 -2.24 17.97
CA ALA A 398 31.31 -1.41 18.86
C ALA A 398 30.53 -2.21 19.91
N GLY A 399 30.57 -1.76 21.16
CA GLY A 399 29.48 -1.98 22.10
C GLY A 399 28.31 -1.01 21.85
N ALA A 400 27.14 -1.30 22.44
CA ALA A 400 26.00 -0.39 22.41
C ALA A 400 26.37 1.00 22.96
N GLU A 401 27.15 1.04 24.04
CA GLU A 401 27.64 2.28 24.64
C GLU A 401 28.57 3.07 23.69
N ASP A 402 29.48 2.39 22.98
CA ASP A 402 30.37 3.05 22.02
C ASP A 402 29.58 3.71 20.88
N PHE A 403 28.53 3.04 20.40
CA PHE A 403 27.64 3.59 19.37
C PHE A 403 26.87 4.81 19.88
N GLU A 404 26.30 4.74 21.08
CA GLU A 404 25.63 5.88 21.71
C GLU A 404 26.58 7.08 21.90
N GLN A 405 27.81 6.83 22.36
CA GLN A 405 28.83 7.86 22.53
C GLN A 405 29.22 8.51 21.19
N PHE A 406 29.37 7.72 20.13
CA PHE A 406 29.66 8.21 18.77
C PHE A 406 28.51 9.09 18.25
N VAL A 407 27.27 8.61 18.34
CA VAL A 407 26.07 9.35 17.92
C VAL A 407 25.91 10.65 18.73
N ALA A 408 26.13 10.61 20.04
CA ALA A 408 26.11 11.81 20.88
C ALA A 408 27.24 12.80 20.48
N GLY A 409 28.40 12.27 20.11
CA GLY A 409 29.53 13.05 19.59
C GLY A 409 29.22 13.78 18.29
N LEU A 410 28.51 13.12 17.36
CA LEU A 410 28.02 13.70 16.11
C LEU A 410 26.96 14.78 16.38
N LYS A 411 25.97 14.48 17.21
CA LYS A 411 24.89 15.42 17.57
C LYS A 411 25.42 16.71 18.19
N ARG A 412 26.40 16.63 19.10
CA ARG A 412 27.05 17.81 19.71
C ARG A 412 27.71 18.74 18.68
N ARG A 413 28.05 18.22 17.50
CA ARG A 413 28.70 18.96 16.41
C ARG A 413 27.75 19.30 15.27
N GLY A 414 26.46 18.98 15.40
CA GLY A 414 25.49 19.17 14.31
C GLY A 414 25.79 18.30 13.08
N MET A 415 26.46 17.16 13.28
CA MET A 415 26.76 16.19 12.22
C MET A 415 25.73 15.06 12.20
N GLY A 416 25.41 14.56 11.00
CA GLY A 416 24.54 13.41 10.79
C GLY A 416 25.30 12.09 10.62
N LEU A 417 24.52 11.00 10.52
CA LEU A 417 25.01 9.64 10.38
C LEU A 417 24.34 8.97 9.19
N ILE A 418 25.13 8.32 8.36
CA ILE A 418 24.70 7.42 7.28
C ILE A 418 25.27 6.04 7.63
N VAL A 419 24.44 5.00 7.55
CA VAL A 419 24.85 3.63 7.87
C VAL A 419 24.61 2.75 6.65
N ASP A 420 25.62 1.95 6.29
CA ASP A 420 25.46 0.94 5.25
C ASP A 420 24.67 -0.25 5.78
N MET A 421 23.56 -0.57 5.13
CA MET A 421 22.67 -1.67 5.53
C MET A 421 22.77 -2.81 4.51
N VAL A 422 22.96 -4.04 4.99
CA VAL A 422 23.10 -5.23 4.13
C VAL A 422 21.97 -6.21 4.43
N PRO A 423 20.83 -6.11 3.71
CA PRO A 423 19.64 -6.89 4.03
C PRO A 423 19.66 -8.32 3.45
N ASN A 424 20.43 -8.60 2.40
CA ASN A 424 20.19 -9.75 1.51
C ASN A 424 21.40 -10.66 1.23
N HIS A 425 22.58 -10.42 1.81
CA HIS A 425 23.79 -11.24 1.58
C HIS A 425 24.49 -11.62 2.89
N MET A 426 23.82 -12.47 3.68
CA MET A 426 24.38 -12.97 4.94
C MET A 426 25.57 -13.91 4.72
N GLY A 427 26.51 -13.95 5.68
CA GLY A 427 27.62 -14.89 5.67
C GLY A 427 27.14 -16.32 5.95
N ILE A 428 27.36 -17.25 5.00
CA ILE A 428 26.92 -18.66 5.11
C ILE A 428 28.05 -19.65 5.40
N MET A 429 29.27 -19.16 5.59
CA MET A 429 30.47 -19.98 5.81
C MET A 429 30.80 -20.11 7.30
N GLY A 430 31.41 -21.24 7.68
CA GLY A 430 31.86 -21.49 9.05
C GLY A 430 30.74 -21.99 9.97
N ALA A 431 30.72 -21.47 11.20
CA ALA A 431 29.78 -21.86 12.25
C ALA A 431 29.05 -20.65 12.89
N ASP A 432 29.13 -19.48 12.26
CA ASP A 432 28.81 -18.20 12.89
C ASP A 432 27.35 -17.77 12.69
N ASN A 433 26.72 -18.20 11.59
CA ASN A 433 25.37 -17.78 11.21
C ASN A 433 24.32 -18.78 11.73
N GLY A 434 23.68 -18.42 12.85
CA GLY A 434 22.68 -19.27 13.50
C GLY A 434 21.46 -19.57 12.63
N TRP A 435 21.00 -18.61 11.82
CA TRP A 435 19.86 -18.83 10.92
C TRP A 435 20.22 -19.84 9.83
N TRP A 436 21.41 -19.69 9.23
CA TRP A 436 21.89 -20.62 8.23
C TRP A 436 22.09 -22.04 8.79
N LEU A 437 22.68 -22.15 9.99
CA LEU A 437 22.85 -23.44 10.65
C LEU A 437 21.50 -24.11 10.98
N ASP A 438 20.48 -23.34 11.37
CA ASP A 438 19.14 -23.87 11.60
C ASP A 438 18.48 -24.36 10.29
N VAL A 439 18.70 -23.67 9.17
CA VAL A 439 18.28 -24.11 7.82
C VAL A 439 18.98 -25.42 7.44
N LEU A 440 20.28 -25.55 7.68
CA LEU A 440 21.00 -26.79 7.40
C LEU A 440 20.52 -27.96 8.28
N GLU A 441 20.15 -27.68 9.53
CA GLU A 441 19.65 -28.71 10.46
C GLU A 441 18.22 -29.17 10.14
N ASN A 442 17.35 -28.25 9.69
CA ASN A 442 15.91 -28.48 9.58
C ASN A 442 15.36 -28.44 8.16
N GLY A 443 16.19 -28.10 7.18
CA GLY A 443 15.79 -28.00 5.78
C GLY A 443 14.62 -27.03 5.58
N PRO A 444 13.64 -27.38 4.72
CA PRO A 444 12.45 -26.57 4.47
C PRO A 444 11.62 -26.24 5.73
N ALA A 445 11.66 -27.09 6.76
CA ALA A 445 10.94 -26.87 8.02
C ALA A 445 11.67 -25.93 9.01
N SER A 446 12.78 -25.30 8.62
CA SER A 446 13.40 -24.24 9.42
C SER A 446 12.51 -23.00 9.51
N ARG A 447 12.43 -22.39 10.69
CA ARG A 447 11.77 -21.08 10.87
C ARG A 447 12.45 -19.96 10.07
N PHE A 448 13.71 -20.16 9.70
CA PHE A 448 14.50 -19.23 8.94
C PHE A 448 14.56 -19.56 7.45
N ALA A 449 13.95 -20.66 6.98
CA ALA A 449 13.98 -21.06 5.57
C ALA A 449 13.48 -19.95 4.65
N GLY A 450 12.39 -19.26 5.01
CA GLY A 450 11.82 -18.15 4.24
C GLY A 450 12.66 -16.85 4.21
N TYR A 451 13.76 -16.78 4.97
CA TYR A 451 14.70 -15.64 4.95
C TYR A 451 15.81 -15.83 3.91
N PHE A 452 15.94 -17.03 3.34
CA PHE A 452 16.91 -17.35 2.30
C PHE A 452 16.17 -17.71 1.01
N ASP A 453 16.67 -17.21 -0.13
CA ASP A 453 16.19 -17.62 -1.44
C ASP A 453 16.85 -18.97 -1.82
N ILE A 454 16.17 -20.06 -1.48
CA ILE A 454 16.66 -21.43 -1.70
C ILE A 454 15.73 -22.13 -2.68
N ASP A 455 16.28 -22.51 -3.84
CA ASP A 455 15.61 -23.44 -4.73
C ASP A 455 15.85 -24.88 -4.28
N TRP A 456 14.88 -25.43 -3.55
CA TRP A 456 14.90 -26.79 -3.00
C TRP A 456 14.81 -27.90 -4.07
N TYR A 457 14.63 -27.52 -5.34
CA TYR A 457 14.38 -28.43 -6.47
C TYR A 457 15.26 -28.13 -7.70
N ALA A 458 16.24 -27.24 -7.60
CA ALA A 458 17.03 -26.70 -8.71
C ALA A 458 17.80 -27.76 -9.54
N SER A 459 18.25 -28.85 -8.89
CA SER A 459 19.12 -29.84 -9.52
C SER A 459 18.32 -30.98 -10.14
N ALA A 460 18.10 -30.91 -11.46
CA ALA A 460 17.54 -32.03 -12.23
C ALA A 460 18.43 -33.28 -12.10
N GLY A 461 18.03 -34.24 -11.25
CA GLY A 461 18.74 -35.50 -11.02
C GLY A 461 19.23 -35.73 -9.59
N GLU A 462 19.09 -34.77 -8.67
CA GLU A 462 19.41 -34.95 -7.24
C GLU A 462 18.16 -35.16 -6.39
N VAL A 463 18.36 -35.68 -5.17
CA VAL A 463 17.28 -35.93 -4.20
C VAL A 463 16.67 -34.59 -3.78
N PRO A 464 15.36 -34.35 -3.96
CA PRO A 464 14.68 -33.13 -3.54
C PRO A 464 14.95 -32.75 -2.07
N GLY A 465 14.98 -31.46 -1.76
CA GLY A 465 15.17 -30.97 -0.39
C GLY A 465 16.63 -30.98 0.10
N ARG A 466 17.60 -30.87 -0.82
CA ARG A 466 19.03 -30.74 -0.50
C ARG A 466 19.58 -29.40 -0.99
N VAL A 467 20.57 -28.89 -0.27
CA VAL A 467 21.33 -27.69 -0.65
C VAL A 467 22.76 -28.11 -1.00
N LEU A 468 23.23 -27.71 -2.18
CA LEU A 468 24.61 -27.94 -2.60
C LEU A 468 25.53 -26.87 -2.00
N LEU A 469 26.51 -27.30 -1.21
CA LEU A 469 27.54 -26.44 -0.62
C LEU A 469 28.93 -26.76 -1.18
N PRO A 470 29.54 -25.88 -1.98
CA PRO A 470 30.86 -26.11 -2.57
C PRO A 470 31.98 -25.76 -1.59
N VAL A 471 32.12 -26.54 -0.52
CA VAL A 471 33.02 -26.27 0.62
C VAL A 471 34.15 -27.27 0.77
N LEU A 472 34.10 -28.41 0.08
CA LEU A 472 35.13 -29.45 0.15
C LEU A 472 36.33 -29.09 -0.72
N GLY A 473 37.54 -29.32 -0.22
CA GLY A 473 38.78 -29.10 -0.96
C GLY A 473 39.12 -30.17 -2.01
N ASP A 474 38.43 -31.32 -1.97
CA ASP A 474 38.60 -32.45 -2.91
C ASP A 474 37.26 -33.21 -3.06
N HIS A 475 37.24 -34.27 -3.87
CA HIS A 475 36.09 -35.16 -4.04
C HIS A 475 35.63 -35.77 -2.72
N TYR A 476 34.30 -35.82 -2.51
CA TYR A 476 33.67 -36.31 -1.27
C TYR A 476 34.22 -37.64 -0.76
N GLY A 477 34.44 -38.62 -1.64
CA GLY A 477 34.98 -39.93 -1.25
C GLY A 477 36.38 -39.85 -0.63
N VAL A 478 37.26 -39.04 -1.22
CA VAL A 478 38.63 -38.83 -0.73
C VAL A 478 38.62 -38.11 0.62
N VAL A 479 37.79 -37.07 0.75
CA VAL A 479 37.64 -36.32 2.01
C VAL A 479 37.05 -37.20 3.12
N LEU A 480 36.12 -38.09 2.79
CA LEU A 480 35.52 -39.02 3.75
C LEU A 480 36.53 -40.08 4.22
N GLU A 481 37.25 -40.71 3.28
CA GLU A 481 38.24 -41.76 3.58
C GLU A 481 39.46 -41.22 4.35
N SER A 482 39.85 -39.96 4.12
CA SER A 482 40.92 -39.29 4.85
C SER A 482 40.53 -38.87 6.28
N GLY A 483 39.25 -39.00 6.67
CA GLY A 483 38.78 -38.64 8.00
C GLY A 483 38.74 -37.13 8.27
N GLU A 484 38.71 -36.33 7.21
CA GLU A 484 38.58 -34.86 7.31
C GLU A 484 37.15 -34.43 7.71
N LEU A 485 36.14 -35.26 7.41
CA LEU A 485 34.77 -35.11 7.92
C LEU A 485 34.65 -35.79 9.28
N ARG A 486 34.41 -35.02 10.33
CA ARG A 486 34.33 -35.53 11.71
C ARG A 486 32.96 -35.30 12.31
N LEU A 487 32.27 -36.37 12.69
CA LEU A 487 31.09 -36.29 13.53
C LEU A 487 31.54 -36.00 14.97
N ALA A 488 30.92 -35.01 15.61
CA ALA A 488 31.18 -34.68 17.00
C ALA A 488 29.86 -34.43 17.75
N PHE A 489 29.86 -34.78 19.04
CA PHE A 489 28.78 -34.50 19.97
C PHE A 489 29.14 -33.29 20.84
N ASP A 490 28.25 -32.32 20.90
CA ASP A 490 28.33 -31.19 21.82
C ASP A 490 27.58 -31.55 23.11
N ALA A 491 28.34 -31.80 24.19
CA ALA A 491 27.79 -32.22 25.48
C ALA A 491 26.97 -31.12 26.18
N GLU A 492 27.24 -29.84 25.91
CA GLU A 492 26.49 -28.73 26.50
C GLU A 492 25.15 -28.55 25.79
N GLN A 493 25.15 -28.66 24.46
CA GLN A 493 23.95 -28.48 23.65
C GLN A 493 23.15 -29.76 23.44
N GLY A 494 23.73 -30.94 23.69
CA GLY A 494 23.13 -32.24 23.41
C GLY A 494 22.86 -32.45 21.92
N SER A 495 23.78 -31.99 21.07
CA SER A 495 23.61 -31.98 19.61
C SER A 495 24.77 -32.61 18.86
N PHE A 496 24.48 -33.16 17.69
CA PHE A 496 25.49 -33.68 16.76
C PHE A 496 25.75 -32.70 15.62
N SER A 497 27.02 -32.58 15.24
CA SER A 497 27.44 -31.83 14.05
C SER A 497 28.56 -32.55 13.33
N VAL A 498 28.58 -32.44 12.01
CA VAL A 498 29.73 -32.83 11.19
C VAL A 498 30.60 -31.60 10.96
N PHE A 499 31.90 -31.75 11.17
CA PHE A 499 32.88 -30.70 10.98
C PHE A 499 33.79 -30.99 9.78
N TYR A 500 34.05 -29.94 8.99
CA TYR A 500 35.10 -29.92 7.96
C TYR A 500 35.94 -28.65 8.18
N TYR A 501 37.12 -28.81 8.79
CA TYR A 501 37.91 -27.68 9.29
C TYR A 501 37.05 -26.73 10.15
N ALA A 502 36.87 -25.48 9.72
CA ALA A 502 36.07 -24.47 10.42
C ALA A 502 34.56 -24.52 10.11
N HIS A 503 34.14 -25.35 9.15
CA HIS A 503 32.73 -25.49 8.77
C HIS A 503 32.01 -26.46 9.70
N ARG A 504 30.83 -26.05 10.18
CA ARG A 504 29.94 -26.87 11.01
C ARG A 504 28.66 -27.17 10.24
N PHE A 505 28.29 -28.44 10.18
CA PHE A 505 27.05 -28.92 9.58
C PHE A 505 26.23 -29.65 10.65
N PRO A 506 25.21 -29.00 11.24
CA PRO A 506 24.37 -29.64 12.24
C PRO A 506 23.64 -30.86 11.65
N VAL A 507 23.51 -31.91 12.46
CA VAL A 507 22.76 -33.12 12.07
C VAL A 507 21.31 -32.93 12.46
N ASP A 508 20.40 -33.30 11.54
CA ASP A 508 18.96 -33.35 11.79
C ASP A 508 18.67 -34.18 13.08
N PRO A 509 18.06 -33.59 14.12
CA PRO A 509 17.73 -34.28 15.36
C PRO A 509 16.87 -35.53 15.17
N ARG A 510 16.05 -35.60 14.11
CA ARG A 510 15.25 -36.78 13.79
C ARG A 510 16.12 -37.98 13.40
N GLU A 511 17.35 -37.75 12.95
CA GLU A 511 18.32 -38.79 12.58
C GLU A 511 19.18 -39.24 13.77
N TYR A 512 19.08 -38.61 14.95
CA TYR A 512 19.86 -39.01 16.13
C TYR A 512 19.66 -40.49 16.52
N PRO A 513 18.46 -41.10 16.40
CA PRO A 513 18.29 -42.53 16.69
C PRO A 513 19.16 -43.44 15.82
N ARG A 514 19.56 -43.00 14.62
CA ARG A 514 20.47 -43.74 13.75
C ARG A 514 21.91 -43.71 14.26
N ILE A 515 22.32 -42.62 14.90
CA ILE A 515 23.65 -42.45 15.49
C ILE A 515 23.68 -43.15 16.86
N LEU A 516 22.78 -42.73 17.74
CA LEU A 516 22.71 -43.16 19.14
C LEU A 516 22.14 -44.59 19.29
N GLY A 517 21.45 -45.13 18.29
CA GLY A 517 20.98 -46.51 18.30
C GLY A 517 22.03 -47.52 17.83
N HIS A 518 23.17 -47.05 17.32
CA HIS A 518 24.23 -47.93 16.83
C HIS A 518 24.85 -48.73 17.99
N ASP A 519 24.80 -50.06 17.91
CA ASP A 519 25.29 -50.98 18.96
C ASP A 519 24.59 -50.80 20.34
N LEU A 520 23.31 -50.42 20.34
CA LEU A 520 22.52 -50.22 21.58
C LEU A 520 22.48 -51.48 22.47
N ALA A 521 22.57 -52.68 21.89
CA ALA A 521 22.63 -53.94 22.62
C ALA A 521 23.81 -54.03 23.60
N ARG A 522 24.94 -53.37 23.28
CA ARG A 522 26.10 -53.29 24.17
C ARG A 522 25.81 -52.46 25.41
N LEU A 523 25.10 -51.34 25.26
CA LEU A 523 24.69 -50.50 26.39
C LEU A 523 23.67 -51.22 27.27
N GLN A 524 22.69 -51.91 26.64
CA GLN A 524 21.68 -52.70 27.33
C GLN A 524 22.30 -53.82 28.18
N SER A 525 23.31 -54.53 27.67
CA SER A 525 23.98 -55.60 28.41
C SER A 525 24.81 -55.07 29.59
N ARG A 526 25.30 -53.83 29.53
CA ARG A 526 26.10 -53.20 30.59
C ARG A 526 25.25 -52.62 31.72
N LEU A 527 24.16 -51.90 31.41
CA LEU A 527 23.31 -51.24 32.41
C LEU A 527 22.18 -52.15 32.94
N GLY A 528 21.74 -53.14 32.15
CA GLY A 528 20.58 -53.98 32.47
C GLY A 528 19.27 -53.33 32.06
N ALA A 529 18.25 -54.15 31.77
CA ALA A 529 17.02 -53.70 31.09
C ALA A 529 16.13 -52.73 31.91
N GLU A 530 16.24 -52.73 33.24
CA GLU A 530 15.43 -51.91 34.15
C GLU A 530 16.19 -50.65 34.65
N ASP A 531 17.38 -50.38 34.11
CA ASP A 531 18.15 -49.19 34.49
C ASP A 531 17.44 -47.90 34.05
N ALA A 532 17.30 -46.95 34.98
CA ALA A 532 16.55 -45.72 34.75
C ALA A 532 17.17 -44.85 33.65
N ALA A 533 18.51 -44.76 33.58
CA ALA A 533 19.19 -43.95 32.56
C ALA A 533 19.07 -44.58 31.17
N LEU A 534 19.10 -45.92 31.08
CA LEU A 534 18.85 -46.65 29.84
C LEU A 534 17.41 -46.46 29.34
N LEU A 535 16.41 -46.54 30.22
CA LEU A 535 15.00 -46.33 29.87
C LEU A 535 14.75 -44.90 29.39
N GLU A 536 15.34 -43.91 30.06
CA GLU A 536 15.27 -42.50 29.65
C GLU A 536 15.95 -42.29 28.29
N PHE A 537 17.13 -42.90 28.07
CA PHE A 537 17.83 -42.85 26.78
C PHE A 537 16.97 -43.42 25.65
N GLN A 538 16.36 -44.60 25.84
CA GLN A 538 15.47 -45.22 24.85
C GLN A 538 14.21 -44.39 24.57
N SER A 539 13.67 -43.74 25.60
CA SER A 539 12.55 -42.80 25.45
C SER A 539 12.95 -41.62 24.58
N LEU A 540 14.14 -41.04 24.80
CA LEU A 540 14.67 -39.95 23.97
C LEU A 540 14.89 -40.37 22.51
N LEU A 541 15.43 -41.58 22.24
CA LEU A 541 15.55 -42.08 20.86
C LEU A 541 14.19 -42.13 20.16
N THR A 542 13.16 -42.57 20.87
CA THR A 542 11.80 -42.61 20.35
C THR A 542 11.26 -41.20 20.09
N ALA A 543 11.47 -40.28 21.03
CA ALA A 543 11.04 -38.89 20.93
C ALA A 543 11.69 -38.16 19.74
N PHE A 544 13.00 -38.31 19.54
CA PHE A 544 13.69 -37.78 18.37
C PHE A 544 13.12 -38.34 17.05
N GLY A 545 12.84 -39.65 16.98
CA GLY A 545 12.28 -40.28 15.78
C GLY A 545 10.88 -39.80 15.41
N HIS A 546 10.10 -39.31 16.39
CA HIS A 546 8.75 -38.77 16.20
C HIS A 546 8.69 -37.28 15.88
N LEU A 547 9.82 -36.56 15.87
CA LEU A 547 9.83 -35.17 15.43
C LEU A 547 9.19 -35.03 14.03
N PRO A 548 8.39 -33.98 13.78
CA PRO A 548 7.89 -33.68 12.43
C PRO A 548 9.04 -33.65 11.42
N GLY A 549 8.77 -34.08 10.19
CA GLY A 549 9.79 -34.18 9.15
C GLY A 549 10.31 -32.82 8.72
N ARG A 550 11.53 -32.80 8.17
CA ARG A 550 12.11 -31.59 7.56
C ARG A 550 11.32 -31.07 6.36
N ASP A 551 10.48 -31.91 5.75
CA ASP A 551 9.59 -31.55 4.64
C ASP A 551 8.18 -31.15 5.12
N SER A 552 7.90 -31.22 6.42
CA SER A 552 6.63 -30.82 7.04
C SER A 552 6.61 -29.31 7.26
N VAL A 553 6.28 -28.55 6.19
CA VAL A 553 6.36 -27.09 6.15
C VAL A 553 5.11 -26.35 6.64
N ASP A 554 4.08 -27.06 7.09
CA ASP A 554 2.91 -26.39 7.67
C ASP A 554 3.29 -25.70 9.00
N PRO A 555 2.69 -24.54 9.34
CA PRO A 555 3.09 -23.76 10.50
C PRO A 555 3.05 -24.50 11.84
N ALA A 556 2.12 -25.46 12.00
CA ALA A 556 1.99 -26.22 13.22
C ALA A 556 3.15 -27.21 13.39
N SER A 557 3.47 -27.98 12.34
CA SER A 557 4.61 -28.90 12.31
C SER A 557 5.95 -28.18 12.49
N VAL A 558 6.15 -27.04 11.83
CA VAL A 558 7.36 -26.21 11.99
C VAL A 558 7.50 -25.72 13.43
N ALA A 559 6.40 -25.24 14.03
CA ALA A 559 6.40 -24.76 15.40
C ALA A 559 6.72 -25.88 16.40
N GLU A 560 6.10 -27.05 16.23
CA GLU A 560 6.31 -28.26 17.02
C GLU A 560 7.76 -28.74 16.94
N ARG A 561 8.26 -29.00 15.72
CA ARG A 561 9.64 -29.44 15.47
C ARG A 561 10.65 -28.51 16.12
N SER A 562 10.49 -27.21 15.92
CA SER A 562 11.43 -26.20 16.44
C SER A 562 11.47 -26.14 17.97
N ARG A 563 10.34 -26.41 18.64
CA ARG A 563 10.24 -26.42 20.10
C ARG A 563 10.79 -27.73 20.66
N ASP A 564 10.31 -28.86 20.12
CA ASP A 564 10.51 -30.17 20.72
C ASP A 564 11.94 -30.69 20.47
N LYS A 565 12.56 -30.35 19.33
CA LYS A 565 13.98 -30.66 19.08
C LYS A 565 14.88 -30.09 20.17
N GLU A 566 14.62 -28.86 20.62
CA GLU A 566 15.45 -28.18 21.63
C GLU A 566 15.21 -28.74 23.02
N VAL A 567 13.99 -29.18 23.32
CA VAL A 567 13.67 -29.90 24.58
C VAL A 567 14.42 -31.23 24.63
N HIS A 568 14.34 -32.03 23.57
CA HIS A 568 15.00 -33.34 23.52
C HIS A 568 16.52 -33.24 23.58
N LYS A 569 17.12 -32.27 22.87
CA LYS A 569 18.56 -31.99 22.95
C LYS A 569 19.01 -31.64 24.37
N ARG A 570 18.30 -30.76 25.09
CA ARG A 570 18.63 -30.42 26.49
C ARG A 570 18.51 -31.62 27.44
N HIS A 571 17.51 -32.47 27.22
CA HIS A 571 17.37 -33.71 27.99
C HIS A 571 18.53 -34.66 27.71
N LEU A 572 18.94 -34.82 26.45
CA LEU A 572 20.10 -35.62 26.08
C LEU A 572 21.40 -35.08 26.70
N ALA A 573 21.61 -33.76 26.71
CA ALA A 573 22.74 -33.12 27.38
C ALA A 573 22.76 -33.41 28.89
N THR A 574 21.59 -33.31 29.54
CA THR A 574 21.43 -33.60 30.97
C THR A 574 21.74 -35.06 31.28
N LEU A 575 21.23 -35.99 30.47
CA LEU A 575 21.46 -37.41 30.62
C LEU A 575 22.93 -37.80 30.38
N TYR A 576 23.57 -37.16 29.40
CA TYR A 576 25.00 -37.33 29.12
C TYR A 576 25.85 -36.91 30.32
N VAL A 577 25.55 -35.79 30.97
CA VAL A 577 26.26 -35.34 32.19
C VAL A 577 25.92 -36.21 33.40
N GLY A 578 24.68 -36.68 33.49
CA GLY A 578 24.17 -37.45 34.63
C GLY A 578 24.59 -38.92 34.68
N SER A 579 25.00 -39.52 33.55
CA SER A 579 25.37 -40.94 33.47
C SER A 579 26.69 -41.17 32.73
N ALA A 580 27.70 -41.66 33.45
CA ALA A 580 29.01 -41.98 32.87
C ALA A 580 28.95 -43.08 31.80
N ASP A 581 28.03 -44.04 31.95
CA ASP A 581 27.84 -45.11 30.97
C ASP A 581 27.21 -44.59 29.67
N ILE A 582 26.24 -43.67 29.77
CA ILE A 582 25.68 -42.98 28.60
C ILE A 582 26.75 -42.10 27.95
N ALA A 583 27.52 -41.34 28.74
CA ALA A 583 28.59 -40.50 28.22
C ALA A 583 29.64 -41.30 27.44
N GLN A 584 30.06 -42.44 27.98
CA GLN A 584 31.01 -43.35 27.33
C GLN A 584 30.43 -44.01 26.07
N PHE A 585 29.12 -44.21 26.01
CA PHE A 585 28.47 -44.80 24.85
C PHE A 585 28.25 -43.81 23.71
N VAL A 586 27.98 -42.54 24.04
CA VAL A 586 27.78 -41.46 23.06
C VAL A 586 29.10 -40.92 22.50
N ALA A 587 30.17 -40.92 23.31
CA ALA A 587 31.53 -40.55 22.90
C ALA A 587 32.16 -41.63 22.01
#